data_AF-A0A0G1AIZ6-F1
#
_entry.id   AF-A0A0G1AIZ6-F1
#
_cell.length_a   1.000
_cell.length_b   1.000
_cell.length_c   1.000
_cell.angle_alpha   90.00
_cell.angle_beta   90.00
_cell.angle_gamma   90.00
#
_symmetry.space_group_name_H-M   'P 1'
#
loop_
_entity.id
_entity.type
_entity.pdbx_description
1 polymer ?
#
loop_
_entity_poly.entity_id
_entity_poly.type
_entity_poly.pdbx_seq_one_letter_code
_entity_poly.pdbx_strand_id
1 'polypeptide(L)'
;MHKKIIIPILIIVAASALYFGSILPLVKSRRFVAALNSMSSVKTLDEFKNHFDDVFNFYSPVGAEEISKFLGNNIISMISAKEQSENVSRYLVEYVGQHLFKDNVRHLLMFGQMHFILWQRFHQETDFVKAEEYYQRAFLIGPKLPPVLYGLFDLYAAKGDQAKAEEIGNIILKYWPEDESVKRK
;
A
#
# COMPACT_ATOMS: atom_id res chain seq x y z
N MET A 1 22.09 43.70 22.36
CA MET A 1 21.27 43.90 21.14
C MET A 1 20.83 42.59 20.49
N HIS A 2 21.67 41.54 20.45
CA HIS A 2 21.36 40.27 19.76
C HIS A 2 20.16 39.49 20.35
N LYS A 3 19.98 39.50 21.69
CA LYS A 3 18.83 38.81 22.34
C LYS A 3 17.45 39.30 21.86
N LYS A 4 17.32 40.58 21.46
CA LYS A 4 16.06 41.16 20.99
C LYS A 4 15.65 40.66 19.59
N ILE A 5 16.61 40.19 18.79
CA ILE A 5 16.39 39.63 17.45
C ILE A 5 16.24 38.10 17.50
N ILE A 6 16.92 37.44 18.43
CA ILE A 6 16.87 35.97 18.57
C ILE A 6 15.48 35.49 19.00
N ILE A 7 14.83 36.16 19.95
CA ILE A 7 13.51 35.77 20.46
C ILE A 7 12.43 35.71 19.36
N PRO A 8 12.22 36.77 18.53
CA PRO A 8 11.21 36.70 17.47
C PRO A 8 11.53 35.64 16.42
N ILE A 9 12.81 35.42 16.08
CA ILE A 9 13.21 34.34 15.16
C ILE A 9 12.80 32.97 15.74
N LEU A 10 13.07 32.71 17.02
CA LEU A 10 12.69 31.45 17.66
C LEU A 10 11.18 31.24 17.66
N ILE A 11 10.38 32.30 17.88
CA ILE A 11 8.92 32.22 17.82
C ILE A 11 8.45 31.88 16.40
N ILE A 12 9.01 32.51 15.37
CA ILE A 12 8.67 32.23 13.97
C ILE A 12 9.02 30.77 13.61
N VAL A 13 10.18 30.29 14.03
CA VAL A 13 10.59 28.90 13.80
C VAL A 13 9.65 27.93 14.52
N ALA A 14 9.30 28.19 15.77
CA ALA A 14 8.37 27.35 16.53
C ALA A 14 6.97 27.33 15.91
N ALA A 15 6.44 28.50 15.52
CA ALA A 15 5.15 28.60 14.85
C ALA A 15 5.15 27.86 13.50
N SER A 16 6.24 27.97 12.74
CA SER A 16 6.42 27.23 11.48
C SER A 16 6.46 25.72 11.73
N ALA A 17 7.19 25.27 12.76
CA ALA A 17 7.25 23.86 13.12
C ALA A 17 5.88 23.30 13.51
N LEU A 18 5.07 24.03 14.28
CA LEU A 18 3.69 23.63 14.60
C LEU A 18 2.80 23.57 13.35
N TYR A 19 2.91 24.58 12.47
CA TYR A 19 2.10 24.65 11.27
C TYR A 19 2.40 23.48 10.32
N PHE A 20 3.67 23.28 9.97
CA PHE A 20 4.10 22.24 9.03
C PHE A 20 4.12 20.85 9.66
N GLY A 21 4.50 20.72 10.93
CA GLY A 21 4.64 19.44 11.61
C GLY A 21 3.37 18.88 12.24
N SER A 22 2.33 19.71 12.45
CA SER A 22 1.12 19.27 13.15
C SER A 22 -0.18 19.71 12.48
N ILE A 23 -0.31 21.00 12.13
CA ILE A 23 -1.58 21.52 11.59
C ILE A 23 -1.84 20.98 10.18
N LEU A 24 -0.90 21.12 9.25
CA LEU A 24 -1.08 20.60 7.88
C LEU A 24 -1.33 19.09 7.85
N PRO A 25 -0.55 18.24 8.56
CA PRO A 25 -0.84 16.80 8.64
C PRO A 25 -2.25 16.51 9.19
N LEU A 26 -2.66 17.18 10.26
CA LEU A 26 -3.98 17.00 10.85
C LEU A 26 -5.11 17.35 9.84
N VAL A 27 -4.96 18.45 9.11
CA VAL A 27 -5.93 18.84 8.07
C VAL A 27 -5.98 17.79 6.96
N LYS A 28 -4.82 17.31 6.49
CA LYS A 28 -4.74 16.27 5.47
C LYS A 28 -5.40 14.97 5.92
N SER A 29 -5.15 14.53 7.15
CA SER A 29 -5.79 13.34 7.72
C SER A 29 -7.31 13.50 7.85
N ARG A 30 -7.81 14.69 8.24
CA ARG A 30 -9.26 14.95 8.29
C ARG A 30 -9.91 14.88 6.92
N ARG A 31 -9.27 15.42 5.88
CA ARG A 31 -9.73 15.28 4.50
C ARG A 31 -9.79 13.82 4.06
N PHE A 32 -8.76 13.04 4.38
CA PHE A 32 -8.74 11.61 4.11
C PHE A 32 -9.87 10.85 4.80
N VAL A 33 -10.09 11.09 6.10
CA VAL A 33 -11.20 10.48 6.85
C VAL A 33 -12.56 10.88 6.27
N ALA A 34 -12.73 12.15 5.88
CA ALA A 34 -13.95 12.60 5.22
C ALA A 34 -14.18 11.86 3.89
N ALA A 35 -13.15 11.72 3.06
CA ALA A 35 -13.22 10.98 1.79
C ALA A 35 -13.56 9.49 2.00
N LEU A 36 -13.00 8.84 3.03
CA LEU A 36 -13.35 7.47 3.38
C LEU A 36 -14.80 7.35 3.87
N ASN A 37 -15.27 8.26 4.72
CA ASN A 37 -16.63 8.23 5.24
C ASN A 37 -17.68 8.47 4.15
N SER A 38 -17.35 9.20 3.08
CA SER A 38 -18.22 9.38 1.92
C SER A 38 -18.16 8.23 0.92
N MET A 39 -17.31 7.22 1.11
CA MET A 39 -17.09 6.13 0.15
C MET A 39 -18.37 5.37 -0.22
N SER A 40 -19.27 5.14 0.74
CA SER A 40 -20.54 4.45 0.50
C SER A 40 -21.50 5.23 -0.42
N SER A 41 -21.29 6.53 -0.57
CA SER A 41 -22.07 7.40 -1.44
C SER A 41 -21.48 7.56 -2.84
N VAL A 42 -20.23 7.13 -3.05
CA VAL A 42 -19.53 7.19 -4.34
C VAL A 42 -20.10 6.14 -5.28
N LYS A 43 -20.57 6.57 -6.45
CA LYS A 43 -21.20 5.71 -7.47
C LYS A 43 -20.36 5.57 -8.73
N THR A 44 -19.39 6.46 -8.94
CA THR A 44 -18.58 6.49 -10.16
C THR A 44 -17.08 6.58 -9.87
N LEU A 45 -16.26 6.18 -10.86
CA LEU A 45 -14.81 6.29 -10.78
C LEU A 45 -14.34 7.75 -10.72
N ASP A 46 -15.04 8.65 -11.42
CA ASP A 46 -14.73 10.08 -11.39
C ASP A 46 -15.01 10.70 -10.03
N GLU A 47 -16.13 10.33 -9.38
CA GLU A 47 -16.39 10.72 -7.99
C GLU A 47 -15.29 10.20 -7.07
N PHE A 48 -14.95 8.91 -7.14
CA PHE A 48 -13.86 8.33 -6.36
C PHE A 48 -12.56 9.14 -6.53
N LYS A 49 -12.16 9.38 -7.78
CA LYS A 49 -10.95 10.15 -8.12
C LYS A 49 -11.00 11.55 -7.54
N ASN A 50 -12.09 12.28 -7.75
CA ASN A 50 -12.22 13.65 -7.26
C ASN A 50 -12.14 13.72 -5.73
N HIS A 51 -12.72 12.74 -5.02
CA HIS A 51 -12.65 12.66 -3.57
C HIS A 51 -11.22 12.47 -3.05
N PHE A 52 -10.44 11.58 -3.67
CA PHE A 52 -9.06 11.34 -3.22
C PHE A 52 -8.03 12.31 -3.78
N ASP A 53 -8.29 12.92 -4.93
CA ASP A 53 -7.43 13.97 -5.48
C ASP A 53 -7.40 15.18 -4.55
N ASP A 54 -8.51 15.57 -3.93
CA ASP A 54 -8.52 16.64 -2.92
C ASP A 54 -7.60 16.30 -1.73
N VAL A 55 -7.49 15.02 -1.38
CA VAL A 55 -6.62 14.55 -0.31
C VAL A 55 -5.16 14.58 -0.76
N PHE A 56 -4.83 13.99 -1.91
CA PHE A 56 -3.46 13.86 -2.38
C PHE A 56 -2.85 15.22 -2.78
N ASN A 57 -3.65 16.10 -3.40
CA ASN A 57 -3.21 17.44 -3.82
C ASN A 57 -3.09 18.43 -2.66
N PHE A 58 -3.68 18.14 -1.50
CA PHE A 58 -3.47 18.97 -0.32
C PHE A 58 -2.02 18.83 0.17
N TYR A 59 -1.29 19.96 0.19
CA TYR A 59 0.08 19.99 0.66
C TYR A 59 0.18 19.68 2.16
N SER A 60 1.01 18.70 2.50
CA SER A 60 1.47 18.41 3.85
C SER A 60 2.85 17.78 3.75
N PRO A 61 3.82 18.21 4.56
CA PRO A 61 5.19 17.67 4.49
C PRO A 61 5.28 16.21 4.93
N VAL A 62 4.30 15.72 5.70
CA VAL A 62 4.20 14.34 6.17
C VAL A 62 2.78 13.79 5.98
N GLY A 63 2.62 12.47 5.99
CA GLY A 63 1.31 11.80 5.93
C GLY A 63 0.94 11.22 4.57
N ALA A 64 1.71 11.50 3.50
CA ALA A 64 1.41 10.98 2.17
C ALA A 64 1.62 9.45 2.08
N GLU A 65 2.65 8.92 2.74
CA GLU A 65 2.88 7.47 2.83
C GLU A 65 1.69 6.77 3.49
N GLU A 66 1.27 7.30 4.63
CA GLU A 66 0.20 6.71 5.42
C GLU A 66 -1.11 6.70 4.66
N ILE A 67 -1.45 7.79 3.96
CA ILE A 67 -2.66 7.89 3.14
C ILE A 67 -2.65 6.85 2.02
N SER A 68 -1.54 6.75 1.27
CA SER A 68 -1.41 5.75 0.20
C SER A 68 -1.55 4.32 0.73
N LYS A 69 -0.94 4.03 1.88
CA LYS A 69 -1.04 2.73 2.56
C LYS A 69 -2.47 2.42 3.03
N PHE A 70 -3.13 3.36 3.70
CA PHE A 70 -4.49 3.18 4.19
C PHE A 70 -5.47 3.03 3.02
N LEU A 71 -5.35 3.88 2.00
CA LEU A 71 -6.18 3.77 0.80
C LEU A 71 -5.96 2.42 0.11
N GLY A 72 -4.71 1.98 -0.04
CA GLY A 72 -4.41 0.71 -0.68
C GLY A 72 -5.00 -0.50 0.07
N ASN A 73 -4.99 -0.49 1.41
CA ASN A 73 -5.68 -1.53 2.18
C ASN A 73 -7.20 -1.53 1.98
N ASN A 74 -7.82 -0.35 1.89
CA ASN A 74 -9.25 -0.26 1.54
C ASN A 74 -9.51 -0.80 0.13
N ILE A 75 -8.67 -0.45 -0.83
CA ILE A 75 -8.76 -0.95 -2.21
C ILE A 75 -8.62 -2.47 -2.25
N ILE A 76 -7.68 -3.07 -1.51
CA ILE A 76 -7.55 -4.53 -1.38
C ILE A 76 -8.88 -5.15 -0.95
N SER A 77 -9.55 -4.57 0.06
CA SER A 77 -10.88 -5.04 0.48
C SER A 77 -11.92 -4.90 -0.63
N MET A 78 -11.92 -3.80 -1.39
CA MET A 78 -12.86 -3.55 -2.49
C MET A 78 -12.65 -4.52 -3.66
N ILE A 79 -11.40 -4.71 -4.10
CA ILE A 79 -11.08 -5.60 -5.23
C ILE A 79 -11.17 -7.07 -4.85
N SER A 80 -11.26 -7.41 -3.56
CA SER A 80 -11.53 -8.77 -3.10
C SER A 80 -13.03 -9.09 -3.11
N ALA A 81 -13.91 -8.07 -3.19
CA ALA A 81 -15.34 -8.27 -3.19
C ALA A 81 -15.80 -8.99 -4.47
N LYS A 82 -16.56 -10.08 -4.32
CA LYS A 82 -16.95 -10.98 -5.42
C LYS A 82 -17.66 -10.26 -6.58
N GLU A 83 -18.50 -9.29 -6.27
CA GLU A 83 -19.31 -8.54 -7.25
C GLU A 83 -18.55 -7.37 -7.91
N GLN A 84 -17.33 -7.06 -7.45
CA GLN A 84 -16.58 -5.94 -8.00
C GLN A 84 -16.11 -6.23 -9.41
N SER A 85 -16.45 -5.36 -10.36
CA SER A 85 -16.05 -5.53 -11.77
C SER A 85 -14.53 -5.41 -11.97
N GLU A 86 -14.03 -6.06 -13.02
CA GLU A 86 -12.62 -6.02 -13.40
C GLU A 86 -12.14 -4.59 -13.70
N ASN A 87 -12.88 -3.85 -14.52
CA ASN A 87 -12.52 -2.48 -14.91
C ASN A 87 -12.38 -1.56 -13.70
N VAL A 88 -13.30 -1.65 -12.73
CA VAL A 88 -13.21 -0.87 -11.50
C VAL A 88 -12.02 -1.33 -10.66
N SER A 89 -11.81 -2.65 -10.53
CA SER A 89 -10.67 -3.17 -9.76
C SER A 89 -9.33 -2.71 -10.31
N ARG A 90 -9.15 -2.75 -11.63
CA ARG A 90 -7.95 -2.27 -12.32
C ARG A 90 -7.75 -0.78 -12.14
N TYR A 91 -8.82 0.00 -12.29
CA TYR A 91 -8.77 1.44 -12.08
C TYR A 91 -8.33 1.80 -10.67
N LEU A 92 -8.89 1.16 -9.63
CA LEU A 92 -8.53 1.43 -8.25
C LEU A 92 -7.04 1.14 -7.98
N VAL A 93 -6.53 0.01 -8.47
CA VAL A 93 -5.12 -0.36 -8.34
C VAL A 93 -4.21 0.62 -9.09
N GLU A 94 -4.58 1.03 -10.30
CA GLU A 94 -3.83 2.02 -11.07
C GLU A 94 -3.80 3.38 -10.36
N TYR A 95 -4.95 3.83 -9.86
CA TYR A 95 -5.09 5.11 -9.16
C TYR A 95 -4.16 5.19 -7.95
N VAL A 96 -4.24 4.23 -7.03
CA VAL A 96 -3.39 4.24 -5.83
C VAL A 96 -1.91 4.00 -6.19
N GLY A 97 -1.65 3.37 -7.33
CA GLY A 97 -0.31 3.14 -7.88
C GLY A 97 0.46 4.41 -8.18
N GLN A 98 -0.24 5.47 -8.59
CA GLN A 98 0.36 6.79 -8.86
C GLN A 98 0.88 7.48 -7.61
N HIS A 99 0.43 7.06 -6.42
CA HIS A 99 0.77 7.67 -5.14
C HIS A 99 1.71 6.79 -4.28
N LEU A 100 2.37 5.82 -4.90
CA LEU A 100 3.25 4.88 -4.22
C LEU A 100 4.67 5.39 -3.98
N PHE A 101 5.24 4.88 -2.90
CA PHE A 101 6.67 4.96 -2.60
C PHE A 101 7.35 3.68 -3.11
N LYS A 102 8.00 3.77 -4.28
CA LYS A 102 8.49 2.61 -5.05
C LYS A 102 9.51 1.71 -4.33
N ASP A 103 10.19 2.24 -3.31
CA ASP A 103 11.21 1.53 -2.54
C ASP A 103 10.76 1.21 -1.11
N ASN A 104 9.48 1.44 -0.79
CA ASN A 104 8.91 1.08 0.50
C ASN A 104 8.41 -0.37 0.45
N VAL A 105 9.00 -1.25 1.27
CA VAL A 105 8.67 -2.68 1.30
C VAL A 105 7.19 -2.96 1.58
N ARG A 106 6.51 -2.13 2.38
CA ARG A 106 5.07 -2.29 2.65
C ARG A 106 4.22 -1.96 1.42
N HIS A 107 4.65 -0.96 0.65
CA HIS A 107 3.98 -0.56 -0.58
C HIS A 107 4.17 -1.60 -1.68
N LEU A 108 5.38 -2.18 -1.78
CA LEU A 108 5.66 -3.29 -2.67
C LEU A 108 4.80 -4.52 -2.32
N LEU A 109 4.74 -4.90 -1.05
CA LEU A 109 3.89 -5.98 -0.57
C LEU A 109 2.40 -5.76 -0.91
N MET A 110 1.91 -4.55 -0.67
CA MET A 110 0.53 -4.16 -0.95
C MET A 110 0.21 -4.29 -2.44
N PHE A 111 1.12 -3.90 -3.33
CA PHE A 111 0.93 -4.03 -4.78
C PHE A 111 1.09 -5.46 -5.28
N GLY A 112 2.02 -6.22 -4.70
CA GLY A 112 2.10 -7.67 -4.91
C GLY A 112 0.76 -8.33 -4.60
N GLN A 113 0.16 -7.98 -3.46
CA GLN A 113 -1.14 -8.49 -3.04
C GLN A 113 -2.28 -8.04 -3.95
N MET A 114 -2.33 -6.77 -4.35
CA MET A 114 -3.37 -6.29 -5.27
C MET A 114 -3.33 -7.03 -6.61
N HIS A 115 -2.15 -7.16 -7.21
CA HIS A 115 -2.01 -7.88 -8.47
C HIS A 115 -2.24 -9.37 -8.30
N PHE A 116 -1.87 -9.96 -7.16
CA PHE A 116 -2.19 -11.34 -6.86
C PHE A 116 -3.71 -11.56 -6.83
N ILE A 117 -4.47 -10.67 -6.17
CA ILE A 117 -5.94 -10.72 -6.17
C ILE A 117 -6.51 -10.55 -7.57
N LEU A 118 -6.01 -9.58 -8.36
CA LEU A 118 -6.45 -9.40 -9.74
C LEU A 118 -6.21 -10.66 -10.59
N TRP A 119 -5.05 -11.29 -10.45
CA TRP A 119 -4.73 -12.54 -11.14
C TRP A 119 -5.65 -13.69 -10.70
N GLN A 120 -5.90 -13.85 -9.40
CA GLN A 120 -6.81 -14.89 -8.90
C GLN A 120 -8.25 -14.71 -9.37
N ARG A 121 -8.70 -13.47 -9.57
CA ARG A 121 -10.08 -13.17 -9.97
C ARG A 121 -10.29 -13.15 -11.48
N PHE A 122 -9.33 -12.64 -12.23
CA PHE A 122 -9.48 -12.36 -13.66
C PHE A 122 -8.53 -13.16 -14.54
N HIS A 123 -7.61 -13.93 -13.94
CA HIS A 123 -6.72 -14.88 -14.62
C HIS A 123 -5.86 -14.29 -15.74
N GLN A 124 -5.55 -12.99 -15.68
CA GLN A 124 -4.63 -12.35 -16.62
C GLN A 124 -3.19 -12.58 -16.20
N GLU A 125 -2.38 -13.21 -17.06
CA GLU A 125 -0.98 -13.50 -16.76
C GLU A 125 -0.14 -12.26 -16.46
N THR A 126 -0.51 -11.12 -17.03
CA THR A 126 0.11 -9.82 -16.74
C THR A 126 0.00 -9.44 -15.27
N ASP A 127 -1.07 -9.82 -14.58
CA ASP A 127 -1.23 -9.58 -13.14
C ASP A 127 -0.36 -10.54 -12.31
N PHE A 128 -0.19 -11.80 -12.73
CA PHE A 128 0.75 -12.72 -12.09
C PHE A 128 2.18 -12.18 -12.16
N VAL A 129 2.63 -11.77 -13.34
CA VAL A 129 3.97 -11.22 -13.55
C VAL A 129 4.21 -9.99 -12.69
N LYS A 130 3.22 -9.09 -12.59
CA LYS A 130 3.31 -7.91 -11.70
C LYS A 130 3.36 -8.30 -10.22
N ALA A 131 2.53 -9.25 -9.80
CA ALA A 131 2.54 -9.74 -8.42
C ALA A 131 3.92 -10.32 -8.05
N GLU A 132 4.47 -11.16 -8.92
CA GLU A 132 5.81 -11.76 -8.77
C GLU A 132 6.88 -10.66 -8.70
N GLU A 133 6.88 -9.69 -9.62
CA GLU A 133 7.85 -8.59 -9.64
C GLU A 133 7.83 -7.81 -8.31
N TYR A 134 6.64 -7.41 -7.84
CA TYR A 134 6.53 -6.63 -6.61
C TYR A 134 6.96 -7.42 -5.38
N TYR A 135 6.58 -8.70 -5.27
CA TYR A 135 7.02 -9.54 -4.17
C TYR A 135 8.53 -9.83 -4.20
N GLN A 136 9.11 -10.06 -5.38
CA GLN A 136 10.56 -10.24 -5.53
C GLN A 136 11.32 -8.97 -5.14
N ARG A 137 10.84 -7.79 -5.54
CA ARG A 137 11.42 -6.51 -5.09
C ARG A 137 11.32 -6.33 -3.58
N ALA A 138 10.19 -6.71 -2.98
CA ALA A 138 10.04 -6.69 -1.53
C ALA A 138 11.01 -7.67 -0.84
N PHE A 139 11.29 -8.82 -1.45
CA PHE A 139 12.23 -9.84 -0.98
C PHE A 139 13.68 -9.36 -0.99
N LEU A 140 14.08 -8.60 -2.02
CA LEU A 140 15.40 -7.97 -2.06
C LEU A 140 15.63 -7.00 -0.88
N ILE A 141 14.59 -6.30 -0.43
CA ILE A 141 14.68 -5.37 0.69
C ILE A 141 14.58 -6.09 2.04
N GLY A 142 13.69 -7.08 2.14
CA GLY A 142 13.37 -7.78 3.37
C GLY A 142 13.30 -9.30 3.20
N PRO A 143 14.43 -10.00 2.99
CA PRO A 143 14.45 -11.42 2.64
C PRO A 143 14.00 -12.36 3.77
N LYS A 144 13.82 -11.83 4.98
CA LYS A 144 13.34 -12.57 6.17
C LYS A 144 11.97 -12.08 6.65
N LEU A 145 11.34 -11.16 5.94
CA LEU A 145 10.05 -10.62 6.36
C LEU A 145 8.97 -11.67 6.07
N PRO A 146 8.22 -12.13 7.10
CA PRO A 146 7.22 -13.17 6.89
C PRO A 146 6.19 -12.81 5.80
N PRO A 147 5.61 -11.59 5.75
CA PRO A 147 4.65 -11.24 4.70
C PRO A 147 5.20 -11.35 3.27
N VAL A 148 6.51 -11.15 3.09
CA VAL A 148 7.15 -11.28 1.78
C VAL A 148 7.27 -12.75 1.38
N LEU A 149 7.75 -13.57 2.32
CA LEU A 149 7.93 -15.01 2.11
C LEU A 149 6.58 -15.69 1.84
N TYR A 150 5.56 -15.42 2.66
CA TYR A 150 4.22 -15.97 2.42
C TYR A 150 3.60 -15.45 1.13
N GLY A 151 3.80 -14.18 0.78
CA GLY A 151 3.32 -13.62 -0.50
C GLY A 151 3.87 -14.36 -1.71
N LEU A 152 5.19 -14.63 -1.74
CA LEU A 152 5.81 -15.43 -2.80
C LEU A 152 5.36 -16.89 -2.77
N PHE A 153 5.32 -17.50 -1.58
CA PHE A 153 4.91 -18.89 -1.41
C PHE A 153 3.49 -19.12 -1.93
N ASP A 154 2.53 -18.29 -1.49
CA ASP A 154 1.13 -18.41 -1.91
C ASP A 154 0.96 -18.11 -3.40
N LEU A 155 1.70 -17.15 -3.96
CA LEU A 155 1.68 -16.85 -5.39
C LEU A 155 2.13 -18.05 -6.23
N TYR A 156 3.29 -18.64 -5.91
CA TYR A 156 3.82 -19.79 -6.65
C TYR A 156 2.98 -21.05 -6.46
N ALA A 157 2.54 -21.32 -5.23
CA ALA A 157 1.65 -22.44 -4.94
C ALA A 157 0.32 -22.30 -5.72
N ALA A 158 -0.27 -21.10 -5.76
CA ALA A 158 -1.49 -20.86 -6.52
C ALA A 158 -1.29 -21.01 -8.04
N LYS A 159 -0.09 -20.71 -8.56
CA LYS A 159 0.26 -20.91 -9.98
C LYS A 159 0.52 -22.37 -10.34
N GLY A 160 0.76 -23.22 -9.33
CA GLY A 160 1.19 -24.59 -9.50
C GLY A 160 2.69 -24.72 -9.79
N ASP A 161 3.48 -23.67 -9.55
CA ASP A 161 4.94 -23.72 -9.65
C ASP A 161 5.52 -24.33 -8.37
N GLN A 162 5.40 -25.65 -8.25
CA GLN A 162 5.83 -26.40 -7.06
C GLN A 162 7.31 -26.20 -6.75
N ALA A 163 8.17 -26.13 -7.77
CA ALA A 163 9.60 -25.95 -7.57
C ALA A 163 9.92 -24.63 -6.85
N LYS A 164 9.35 -23.51 -7.32
CA LYS A 164 9.54 -22.22 -6.64
C LYS A 164 8.81 -22.15 -5.29
N ALA A 165 7.63 -22.77 -5.18
CA ALA A 165 6.91 -22.81 -3.91
C ALA A 165 7.72 -23.58 -2.84
N GLU A 166 8.31 -24.72 -3.18
CA GLU A 166 9.20 -25.49 -2.30
C GLU A 166 10.45 -24.70 -1.92
N GLU A 167 11.05 -23.98 -2.87
CA GLU A 167 12.21 -23.11 -2.59
C GLU A 167 11.87 -22.09 -1.49
N ILE A 168 10.77 -21.35 -1.64
CA ILE A 168 10.34 -20.35 -0.65
C ILE A 168 9.88 -21.02 0.65
N GLY A 169 9.17 -22.14 0.58
CA GLY A 169 8.74 -22.92 1.73
C GLY A 169 9.91 -23.39 2.58
N ASN A 170 11.01 -23.84 1.95
CA ASN A 170 12.23 -24.21 2.65
C ASN A 170 12.89 -23.01 3.36
N ILE A 171 12.82 -21.81 2.77
CA ILE A 171 13.29 -20.59 3.43
C ILE A 171 12.41 -20.28 4.65
N ILE A 172 11.08 -20.44 4.55
CA ILE A 172 10.16 -20.26 5.68
C ILE A 172 10.50 -21.26 6.80
N LEU A 173 10.59 -22.56 6.48
CA LEU A 173 10.88 -23.61 7.46
C LEU A 173 12.27 -23.48 8.10
N LYS A 174 13.24 -22.87 7.41
CA LYS A 174 14.53 -22.55 7.99
C LYS A 174 14.41 -21.56 9.16
N TYR A 175 13.48 -20.62 9.11
CA TYR A 175 13.26 -19.64 10.18
C TYR A 175 12.15 -20.06 11.15
N TRP A 176 11.14 -20.79 10.67
CA TRP A 176 9.99 -21.29 11.43
C TRP A 176 9.76 -22.78 11.14
N PRO A 177 10.55 -23.69 11.74
CA PRO A 177 10.48 -25.12 11.46
C PRO A 177 9.12 -25.77 11.76
N GLU A 178 8.35 -25.18 12.67
CA GLU A 178 7.03 -25.65 13.08
C GLU A 178 5.88 -25.05 12.26
N ASP A 179 6.19 -24.34 11.16
CA ASP A 179 5.17 -23.73 10.32
C ASP A 179 4.44 -24.78 9.46
N GLU A 180 3.28 -25.20 9.93
CA GLU A 180 2.42 -26.17 9.25
C GLU A 180 1.69 -25.61 8.01
N SER A 181 1.77 -24.31 7.74
CA SER A 181 1.11 -23.68 6.58
C SER A 181 1.85 -23.98 5.27
N VAL A 182 3.16 -24.22 5.34
CA VAL A 182 4.01 -24.51 4.17
C VAL A 182 4.34 -26.00 4.00
N LYS A 183 4.12 -26.83 5.03
CA LYS A 183 4.37 -28.29 4.98
C LYS A 183 3.30 -29.08 4.22
N ARG A 184 2.12 -28.50 4.00
CA ARG A 184 0.89 -29.22 3.60
C ARG A 184 0.37 -28.88 2.19
N LYS A 185 1.09 -28.05 1.43
CA LYS A 185 0.74 -27.66 0.05
C LYS A 185 1.80 -28.23 -0.90
#